data_AF-A0AA44J1T9-F1
#
_entry.id   AF-A0AA44J1T9-F1
#
_cell.length_a   1.000
_cell.length_b   1.000
_cell.length_c   1.000
_cell.angle_alpha   90.00
_cell.angle_beta   90.00
_cell.angle_gamma   90.00
#
_symmetry.space_group_name_H-M   'P 1'
#
loop_
_entity.id
_entity.type
_entity.pdbx_description
1 polymer ?
#
loop_
_entity_poly.entity_id
_entity_poly.type
_entity_poly.pdbx_seq_one_letter_code
_entity_poly.pdbx_strand_id
1 'polypeptide(L)' 'MLSDAAAQLRDRLLPLVNGLDAPELFLTLRLMEMEAKHMEMTIEYLTGRPHVPLNGQLLSSIAIVSDH' A
#
# COMPACT_ATOMS: atom_id res chain seq x y z
N MET A 1 -0.77 -7.23 -1.77
CA MET A 1 -1.63 -6.08 -1.46
C MET A 1 -0.72 -4.88 -1.16
N LEU A 2 -1.22 -3.63 -1.21
CA LEU A 2 -0.46 -2.44 -0.78
C LEU A 2 -0.09 -2.55 0.70
N SER A 3 -1.01 -3.03 1.52
CA SER A 3 -0.79 -3.30 2.95
C SER A 3 0.29 -4.36 3.18
N ASP A 4 0.40 -5.38 2.30
CA ASP A 4 1.50 -6.36 2.36
C ASP A 4 2.85 -5.71 2.05
N ALA A 5 2.91 -4.79 1.07
CA ALA A 5 4.15 -4.09 0.74
C ALA A 5 4.59 -3.16 1.90
N ALA A 6 3.64 -2.49 2.55
CA ALA A 6 3.89 -1.68 3.74
C ALA A 6 4.37 -2.55 4.92
N ALA A 7 3.77 -3.73 5.13
CA ALA A 7 4.20 -4.67 6.16
C ALA A 7 5.63 -5.19 5.90
N GLN A 8 5.96 -5.54 4.65
CA GLN A 8 7.32 -5.94 4.27
C GLN A 8 8.34 -4.83 4.48
N LEU A 9 7.96 -3.58 4.20
CA LEU A 9 8.79 -2.42 4.47
C LEU A 9 9.01 -2.25 5.98
N ARG A 10 7.95 -2.37 6.79
CA ARG A 10 8.07 -2.35 8.26
C ARG A 10 9.03 -3.42 8.74
N ASP A 11 8.87 -4.66 8.31
CA ASP A 11 9.69 -5.78 8.78
C ASP A 11 11.17 -5.63 8.44
N ARG A 12 11.49 -5.01 7.29
CA ARG A 12 12.89 -4.69 6.91
C ARG A 12 13.48 -3.55 7.72
N LEU A 13 12.67 -2.57 8.10
CA LEU A 13 13.11 -1.37 8.82
C LEU A 13 13.05 -1.53 10.33
N LEU A 14 12.23 -2.44 10.86
CA LEU A 14 12.05 -2.66 12.29
C LEU A 14 13.38 -2.98 13.04
N PRO A 15 14.32 -3.78 12.48
CA PRO A 15 15.62 -3.97 13.11
C PRO A 15 16.45 -2.69 13.21
N LEU A 16 16.35 -1.80 12.22
CA LEU A 16 17.05 -0.51 12.21
C LEU A 16 16.43 0.47 13.21
N VAL A 17 15.09 0.47 13.29
CA VAL A 17 14.34 1.26 14.28
C VAL A 17 14.72 0.87 15.70
N ASN A 18 14.79 -0.43 15.99
CA ASN A 18 15.17 -0.94 17.31
C ASN A 18 16.64 -0.64 17.64
N GLY A 19 17.53 -0.67 16.65
CA GLY A 19 18.95 -0.35 16.85
C GLY A 19 19.24 1.15 17.03
N LEU A 20 18.37 2.03 16.54
CA LEU A 20 18.50 3.48 16.61
C LEU A 20 17.62 4.14 17.69
N ASP A 21 16.82 3.36 18.42
CA ASP A 21 15.81 3.83 19.39
C ASP A 21 14.95 4.98 18.80
N ALA A 22 14.35 4.73 17.64
CA ALA A 22 13.62 5.73 16.85
C ALA A 22 12.10 5.48 16.85
N PRO A 23 11.38 5.76 17.96
CA PRO A 23 9.96 5.47 18.09
C PRO A 23 9.08 6.22 17.08
N GLU A 24 9.48 7.40 16.63
CA GLU A 24 8.76 8.16 15.60
C GLU A 24 8.77 7.43 14.25
N LEU A 25 9.86 6.75 13.94
CA LEU A 25 9.97 5.95 12.71
C LEU A 25 9.06 4.73 12.79
N PHE A 26 8.96 4.08 13.96
CA PHE A 26 7.99 3.01 14.17
C PHE A 26 6.54 3.48 13.93
N LEU A 27 6.16 4.61 14.53
CA LEU A 27 4.82 5.20 14.36
C LEU A 27 4.55 5.56 12.90
N THR A 28 5.54 6.12 12.21
CA THR A 28 5.44 6.46 10.78
C THR A 28 5.19 5.21 9.94
N LEU A 29 5.93 4.13 10.16
CA LEU A 29 5.71 2.86 9.45
C LEU A 29 4.30 2.30 9.71
N ARG A 30 3.81 2.44 10.95
CA ARG A 30 2.45 2.01 11.29
C ARG A 30 1.38 2.86 10.60
N LEU A 31 1.57 4.17 10.49
CA LEU A 31 0.67 5.06 9.75
C LEU A 31 0.64 4.69 8.26
N MET A 32 1.80 4.37 7.67
CA MET A 32 1.87 3.91 6.28
C MET A 32 1.08 2.61 6.05
N GLU A 33 1.17 1.64 6.97
CA GLU A 33 0.36 0.42 6.90
C GLU A 33 -1.15 0.70 7.00
N MET A 34 -1.56 1.64 7.85
CA MET A 34 -2.97 2.02 8.01
C MET A 34 -3.50 2.71 6.76
N GLU A 35 -2.74 3.64 6.19
CA GLU A 35 -3.12 4.34 4.97
C GLU A 35 -3.22 3.38 3.78
N ALA A 36 -2.28 2.43 3.66
CA ALA A 36 -2.34 1.40 2.63
C ALA A 36 -3.62 0.57 2.70
N LYS A 37 -4.05 0.18 3.92
CA LYS A 37 -5.34 -0.53 4.12
C LYS A 37 -6.54 0.34 3.79
N HIS A 38 -6.49 1.62 4.16
CA HIS A 38 -7.56 2.56 3.84
C HIS A 38 -7.72 2.70 2.33
N MET A 39 -6.63 2.87 1.59
CA MET A 39 -6.63 2.92 0.13
C MET A 39 -7.20 1.65 -0.49
N GLU A 40 -6.84 0.47 0.01
CA GLU A 40 -7.39 -0.81 -0.46
C GLU A 40 -8.91 -0.88 -0.30
N MET A 41 -9.41 -0.48 0.87
CA MET A 41 -10.83 -0.44 1.17
C MET A 41 -11.55 0.60 0.30
N THR A 42 -10.95 1.76 0.06
CA THR A 42 -11.51 2.78 -0.84
C THR A 42 -11.59 2.27 -2.28
N ILE A 43 -10.54 1.59 -2.77
CA ILE A 43 -10.55 1.00 -4.12
C ILE A 43 -11.65 -0.05 -4.24
N GLU A 44 -11.79 -0.92 -3.23
CA GLU A 44 -12.86 -1.93 -3.22
C GLU A 44 -14.25 -1.29 -3.19
N TYR A 45 -14.45 -0.29 -2.34
CA TYR A 45 -15.70 0.45 -2.24
C TYR A 45 -16.09 1.13 -3.56
N LEU A 46 -15.13 1.78 -4.24
CA LEU A 46 -15.39 2.55 -5.46
C LEU A 46 -15.52 1.66 -6.71
N THR A 47 -14.82 0.53 -6.76
CA THR A 47 -14.75 -0.31 -7.97
C THR A 47 -15.56 -1.60 -7.86
N GLY A 48 -16.02 -1.96 -6.66
CA GLY A 48 -16.65 -3.25 -6.37
C GLY A 48 -15.69 -4.45 -6.51
N ARG A 49 -14.38 -4.20 -6.64
CA ARG A 49 -13.36 -5.23 -6.82
C ARG A 49 -12.28 -5.05 -5.75
N PRO A 50 -11.87 -6.14 -5.06
CA PRO A 50 -10.78 -6.04 -4.10
C PRO A 50 -9.54 -5.50 -4.80
N HIS A 51 -8.79 -4.62 -4.13
CA HIS A 51 -7.48 -4.22 -4.60
C HIS A 51 -6.61 -5.47 -4.78
N VAL A 52 -5.82 -5.56 -5.86
CA VAL A 52 -4.89 -6.66 -6.13
C VAL A 52 -3.55 -6.06 -6.54
N PRO A 53 -2.41 -6.49 -5.95
CA PRO A 53 -1.11 -6.01 -6.36
C PRO A 53 -0.88 -6.40 -7.82
N LEU A 54 -0.56 -5.42 -8.65
CA LEU A 54 -0.09 -5.68 -10.00
C LEU A 54 1.34 -6.20 -9.88
N ASN A 55 1.57 -7.48 -10.21
CA ASN A 55 2.90 -8.08 -10.27
C ASN A 55 3.73 -7.39 -11.38
N GLY A 56 4.31 -6.23 -11.08
CA GLY A 56 5.18 -5.48 -11.98
C GLY A 56 4.50 -4.78 -13.16
N GLN A 57 3.17 -4.78 -13.26
CA GLN A 57 2.46 -4.08 -14.33
C GLN A 57 1.86 -2.77 -13.83
N LEU A 58 2.57 -1.65 -14.04
CA LEU A 58 1.92 -0.34 -14.09
C LEU A 58 0.90 -0.41 -15.23
N LEU A 59 -0.38 -0.14 -14.95
CA LEU A 59 -1.43 -0.10 -15.97
C LEU A 59 -1.09 0.99 -17.01
N SER A 60 -0.39 0.62 -18.07
CA SER A 60 -0.45 1.31 -19.36
C SER A 60 -1.63 0.72 -20.13
N SER A 61 -2.84 1.14 -19.78
CA SER A 61 -3.84 1.46 -20.80
C SER A 61 -5.00 2.15 -20.11
N ILE A 62 -5.10 3.45 -20.33
CA ILE A 62 -6.39 4.13 -20.32
C ILE A 62 -7.17 3.43 -21.43
N ALA A 63 -8.04 2.48 -21.07
CA ALA A 63 -9.12 2.09 -21.96
C ALA A 63 -10.05 3.31 -22.02
N ILE A 64 -9.78 4.17 -23.00
CA ILE A 64 -10.70 5.19 -23.47
C ILE A 64 -12.01 4.44 -23.74
N VAL A 65 -13.01 4.64 -22.90
CA VAL A 65 -14.39 4.29 -23.25
C VAL A 65 -14.80 5.32 -24.29
N SER A 66 -14.39 5.06 -25.54
CA SER A 66 -15.14 5.49 -26.70
C SER A 66 -16.36 4.57 -26.72
N ASP A 67 -17.55 5.14 -26.64
CA ASP A 67 -18.53 4.89 -27.70
C ASP A 67 -19.60 5.98 -27.73
N HIS A 68 -19.94 6.31 -28.97
CA HIS A 68 -21.03 7.15 -29.45
C HIS A 68 -22.39 6.49 -29.24
#